data_AF-A0A377BPD8-F1
#
_entry.id   AF-A0A377BPD8-F1
#
_cell.length_a   1.000
_cell.length_b   1.000
_cell.length_c   1.000
_cell.angle_alpha   90.00
_cell.angle_beta   90.00
_cell.angle_gamma   90.00
#
_symmetry.space_group_name_H-M   'P 1'
#
loop_
_entity.id
_entity.type
_entity.pdbx_description
1 polymer ?
#
loop_
_entity_poly.entity_id
_entity_poly.type
_entity_poly.pdbx_seq_one_letter_code
_entity_poly.pdbx_strand_id
1 'polypeptide(L)'
;MMVAFYRHAGRMWPGIALSCSLGNIAASILLFSTSSLNMTWTTINIVEAVVGAVLLRKLLPWYNPLQNLADWLRLALGSAIVPPLLGGVLVVLLTPGDDPLRAFLIWVLSESIGALALVPLGLLFKPHYLLRHRNPRLLFESLLTLAITLTLSWLSMLYLPWPFTFIIVLLMWSAVRLPRMEAFLIFLTTVMMVSLMMAADPSLLATPRTYLMSHMPWLPFC
;
A
#
# COMPACT_ATOMS: atom_id res chain seq x y z
N MET A 1 4.94 -10.46 1.03
CA MET A 1 6.08 -11.38 1.26
C MET A 1 7.19 -10.77 2.12
N MET A 2 7.75 -9.63 1.73
CA MET A 2 8.91 -8.97 2.37
C MET A 2 8.82 -8.83 3.91
N VAL A 3 7.70 -8.32 4.44
CA VAL A 3 7.51 -8.14 5.89
C VAL A 3 7.49 -9.48 6.66
N ALA A 4 6.96 -10.53 6.06
CA ALA A 4 6.88 -11.85 6.69
C ALA A 4 8.28 -12.48 6.83
N PHE A 5 9.14 -12.31 5.81
CA PHE A 5 10.55 -12.70 5.89
C PHE A 5 11.34 -11.87 6.90
N TYR A 6 11.04 -10.58 7.06
CA TYR A 6 11.65 -9.75 8.10
C TYR A 6 11.37 -10.32 9.51
N ARG A 7 10.12 -10.68 9.80
CA ARG A 7 9.68 -11.12 11.14
C ARG A 7 10.15 -12.51 11.58
N HIS A 8 10.29 -13.44 10.65
CA HIS A 8 10.53 -14.85 10.97
C HIS A 8 11.95 -15.30 10.62
N ALA A 9 12.63 -16.01 11.53
CA ALA A 9 14.00 -16.48 11.34
C ALA A 9 14.22 -17.14 9.96
N GLY A 10 15.42 -16.98 9.39
CA GLY A 10 15.77 -17.36 7.99
C GLY A 10 15.37 -18.78 7.58
N ARG A 11 15.25 -19.69 8.56
CA ARG A 11 14.83 -21.08 8.36
C ARG A 11 13.38 -21.26 7.90
N MET A 12 12.50 -20.28 8.16
CA MET A 12 11.08 -20.34 7.74
C MET A 12 10.80 -19.60 6.42
N TRP A 13 11.82 -18.97 5.83
CA TRP A 13 11.71 -18.25 4.56
C TRP A 13 11.20 -19.13 3.41
N PRO A 14 11.70 -20.36 3.18
CA PRO A 14 11.17 -21.18 2.08
C PRO A 14 9.68 -21.53 2.28
N GLY A 15 9.22 -21.76 3.52
CA GLY A 15 7.82 -22.04 3.80
C GLY A 15 6.89 -20.84 3.53
N ILE A 16 7.32 -19.63 3.90
CA ILE A 16 6.58 -18.38 3.64
C ILE A 16 6.61 -18.03 2.14
N ALA A 17 7.73 -18.29 1.45
CA ALA A 17 7.84 -18.11 0.01
C ALA A 17 6.85 -19.02 -0.72
N LEU A 18 6.77 -20.28 -0.32
CA LEU A 18 5.83 -21.24 -0.90
C LEU A 18 4.38 -20.84 -0.63
N SER A 19 4.02 -20.46 0.60
CA SER A 19 2.63 -20.08 0.90
C SER A 19 2.19 -18.82 0.16
N CYS A 20 3.06 -17.81 0.05
CA CYS A 20 2.74 -16.60 -0.71
C CYS A 20 2.73 -16.86 -2.23
N SER A 21 3.61 -17.74 -2.74
CA SER A 21 3.60 -18.10 -4.16
C SER A 21 2.34 -18.87 -4.53
N LEU A 22 1.94 -19.83 -3.69
CA LEU A 22 0.66 -20.55 -3.84
C LEU A 22 -0.53 -19.61 -3.74
N GLY A 23 -0.50 -18.64 -2.81
CA GLY A 23 -1.52 -17.60 -2.71
C GLY A 23 -1.60 -16.72 -3.95
N ASN A 24 -0.45 -16.32 -4.51
CA ASN A 24 -0.40 -15.54 -5.75
C ASN A 24 -0.95 -16.33 -6.93
N ILE A 25 -0.54 -17.59 -7.08
CA ILE A 25 -1.03 -18.49 -8.13
C ILE A 25 -2.56 -18.71 -7.98
N ALA A 26 -3.05 -18.95 -6.77
CA ALA A 26 -4.47 -19.11 -6.50
C ALA A 26 -5.27 -17.84 -6.85
N ALA A 27 -4.76 -16.67 -6.49
CA ALA A 27 -5.38 -15.39 -6.85
C ALA A 27 -5.37 -15.17 -8.37
N SER A 28 -4.27 -15.50 -9.05
CA SER A 28 -4.19 -15.43 -10.52
C SER A 28 -5.17 -16.38 -11.20
N ILE A 29 -5.39 -17.59 -10.67
CA ILE A 29 -6.39 -18.53 -11.20
C ILE A 29 -7.84 -18.03 -10.97
N LEU A 30 -8.09 -17.34 -9.86
CA LEU A 30 -9.41 -16.79 -9.55
C LEU A 30 -9.76 -15.55 -10.38
N LEU A 31 -8.77 -14.69 -10.65
CA LEU A 31 -8.96 -13.43 -11.37
C LEU A 31 -8.71 -13.55 -12.88
N PHE A 32 -7.87 -14.49 -13.32
CA PHE A 32 -7.48 -14.70 -14.71
C PHE A 32 -7.50 -16.19 -15.08
N SER A 33 -7.67 -16.50 -16.38
CA SER A 33 -7.67 -17.88 -16.87
C SER A 33 -6.29 -18.55 -16.72
N THR A 34 -6.26 -19.88 -16.54
CA THR A 34 -5.06 -20.70 -16.29
C THR A 34 -3.95 -20.58 -17.35
N SER A 35 -4.29 -20.08 -18.55
CA SER A 35 -3.37 -19.82 -19.66
C SER A 35 -2.45 -18.61 -19.46
N SER A 36 -2.71 -17.75 -18.47
CA SER A 36 -1.92 -16.54 -18.18
C SER A 36 -0.88 -16.72 -17.06
N LEU A 37 -0.77 -17.94 -16.51
CA LEU A 37 0.15 -18.25 -15.43
C LEU A 37 1.59 -18.22 -15.92
N ASN A 38 2.28 -17.12 -15.63
CA ASN A 38 3.69 -16.98 -15.94
C ASN A 38 4.52 -17.03 -14.64
N MET A 39 5.26 -18.13 -14.49
CA MET A 39 6.11 -18.42 -13.34
C MET A 39 7.24 -17.40 -13.16
N THR A 40 7.59 -16.66 -14.22
CA THR A 40 8.59 -15.60 -14.19
C THR A 40 8.19 -14.48 -13.22
N TRP A 41 6.92 -14.07 -13.20
CA TRP A 41 6.44 -13.01 -12.29
C TRP A 41 6.54 -13.43 -10.82
N THR A 42 6.22 -14.68 -10.51
CA THR A 42 6.36 -15.22 -9.15
C THR A 42 7.82 -15.27 -8.71
N THR A 43 8.72 -15.60 -9.64
CA THR A 43 10.17 -15.64 -9.36
C THR A 43 10.73 -14.25 -9.05
N ILE A 44 10.33 -13.24 -9.83
CA ILE A 44 10.72 -11.84 -9.62
C ILE A 44 10.25 -11.37 -8.24
N ASN A 45 8.98 -11.61 -7.90
CA ASN A 45 8.41 -11.27 -6.59
C ASN A 45 9.16 -11.92 -5.41
N ILE A 46 9.60 -13.19 -5.55
CA ILE A 46 10.39 -13.87 -4.51
C ILE A 46 11.75 -13.18 -4.34
N VAL A 47 12.44 -12.87 -5.44
CA VAL A 47 13.74 -12.19 -5.41
C VAL A 47 13.62 -10.83 -4.74
N GLU A 48 12.64 -10.01 -5.14
CA GLU A 48 12.37 -8.71 -4.52
C GLU A 48 12.08 -8.83 -3.02
N ALA A 49 11.25 -9.80 -2.64
CA ALA A 49 10.90 -10.02 -1.25
C ALA A 49 12.11 -10.46 -0.40
N VAL A 50 12.99 -11.32 -0.93
CA VAL A 50 14.21 -11.77 -0.23
C VAL A 50 15.18 -10.60 -0.08
N VAL A 51 15.45 -9.86 -1.16
CA VAL A 51 16.37 -8.72 -1.14
C VAL A 51 15.89 -7.64 -0.17
N GLY A 52 14.61 -7.27 -0.26
CA GLY A 52 14.01 -6.29 0.67
C GLY A 52 14.03 -6.75 2.12
N ALA A 53 13.78 -8.04 2.40
CA ALA A 53 13.84 -8.56 3.77
C ALA A 53 15.27 -8.58 4.35
N VAL A 54 16.27 -8.91 3.54
CA VAL A 54 17.69 -8.86 3.94
C VAL A 54 18.11 -7.41 4.23
N LEU A 55 17.76 -6.49 3.33
CA LEU A 55 18.04 -5.06 3.49
C LEU A 55 17.38 -4.50 4.74
N LEU A 56 16.09 -4.77 4.95
CA LEU A 56 15.37 -4.33 6.14
C LEU A 56 15.99 -4.90 7.42
N ARG A 57 16.44 -6.17 7.44
CA ARG A 57 17.14 -6.72 8.61
C ARG A 57 18.48 -6.08 8.90
N LYS A 58 19.18 -5.61 7.87
CA LYS A 58 20.49 -4.97 7.99
C LYS A 58 20.38 -3.48 8.37
N LEU A 59 19.34 -2.80 7.88
CA LEU A 59 19.16 -1.35 7.99
C LEU A 59 18.28 -0.91 9.17
N LEU A 60 17.33 -1.74 9.63
CA LEU A 60 16.36 -1.37 10.65
C LEU A 60 16.72 -1.92 12.06
N PRO A 61 16.61 -1.11 13.12
CA PRO A 61 16.77 -1.57 14.49
C PRO A 61 15.57 -2.43 14.95
N TRP A 62 15.86 -3.61 15.53
CA TRP A 62 14.87 -4.61 15.94
C TRP A 62 13.86 -4.15 17.00
N TYR A 63 14.22 -3.18 17.84
CA TYR A 63 13.43 -2.80 19.02
C TYR A 63 12.39 -1.70 18.74
N ASN A 64 12.68 -0.77 17.81
CA ASN A 64 11.76 0.31 17.46
C ASN A 64 11.96 0.81 16.01
N PRO A 65 11.39 0.11 15.01
CA PRO A 65 11.76 0.31 13.61
C PRO A 65 11.34 1.65 12.99
N LEU A 66 10.54 2.48 13.69
CA LEU A 66 9.87 3.65 13.12
C LEU A 66 9.81 4.84 14.09
N GLN A 67 10.87 5.09 14.87
CA GLN A 67 10.88 6.27 15.75
C GLN A 67 11.37 7.53 15.05
N ASN A 68 12.43 7.43 14.24
CA ASN A 68 13.06 8.59 13.63
C ASN A 68 12.78 8.69 12.13
N LEU A 69 12.88 9.91 11.59
CA LEU A 69 12.83 10.16 10.15
C LEU A 69 13.92 9.38 9.40
N ALA A 70 15.10 9.22 10.01
CA ALA A 70 16.18 8.43 9.45
C ALA A 70 15.81 6.94 9.30
N ASP A 71 15.04 6.37 10.23
CA ASP A 71 14.58 4.97 10.15
C ASP A 71 13.49 4.82 9.07
N TRP A 72 12.63 5.83 8.92
CA TRP A 72 11.70 5.94 7.81
C TRP A 72 12.40 6.01 6.45
N LEU A 73 13.46 6.81 6.34
CA LEU A 73 14.26 6.90 5.13
C LEU A 73 14.94 5.57 4.80
N ARG A 74 15.52 4.90 5.81
CA ARG A 74 16.13 3.58 5.67
C ARG A 74 15.13 2.50 5.26
N LEU A 75 13.91 2.56 5.78
CA LEU A 75 12.81 1.70 5.34
C LEU A 75 12.47 1.98 3.88
N ALA A 76 12.23 3.24 3.52
CA ALA A 76 11.89 3.61 2.15
C ALA A 76 12.97 3.17 1.16
N LEU A 77 14.25 3.37 1.49
CA LEU A 77 15.37 2.89 0.68
C LEU A 77 15.43 1.36 0.60
N GLY A 78 15.32 0.69 1.75
CA GLY A 78 15.45 -0.76 1.85
C GLY A 78 14.28 -1.56 1.30
N SER A 79 13.08 -0.97 1.22
CA SER A 79 11.86 -1.66 0.76
C SER A 79 11.24 -1.08 -0.51
N ALA A 80 11.20 0.24 -0.66
CA ALA A 80 10.45 0.91 -1.73
C ALA A 80 11.32 1.44 -2.87
N ILE A 81 12.65 1.38 -2.76
CA ILE A 81 13.56 1.82 -3.82
C ILE A 81 14.37 0.64 -4.34
N VAL A 82 15.18 0.02 -3.48
CA VAL A 82 16.12 -1.01 -3.93
C VAL A 82 15.41 -2.26 -4.47
N PRO A 83 14.42 -2.86 -3.78
CA PRO A 83 13.75 -4.05 -4.31
C PRO A 83 12.94 -3.79 -5.59
N PRO A 84 12.08 -2.75 -5.68
CA PRO A 84 11.33 -2.45 -6.90
C PRO A 84 12.23 -2.16 -8.11
N LEU A 85 13.36 -1.48 -7.93
CA LEU A 85 14.33 -1.24 -9.00
C LEU A 85 14.94 -2.55 -9.50
N LEU A 86 15.31 -3.46 -8.60
CA LEU A 86 15.84 -4.77 -8.96
C LEU A 86 14.78 -5.62 -9.68
N GLY A 87 13.54 -5.63 -9.20
CA GLY A 87 12.45 -6.30 -9.89
C GLY A 87 12.17 -5.72 -11.26
N GLY A 88 12.13 -4.40 -11.39
CA GLY A 88 11.97 -3.72 -12.68
C GLY A 88 13.04 -4.11 -13.70
N VAL A 89 14.31 -4.17 -13.28
CA VAL A 89 15.42 -4.64 -14.15
C VAL A 89 15.21 -6.10 -14.56
N LEU A 90 14.79 -6.97 -13.63
CA LEU A 90 14.49 -8.37 -13.93
C LEU A 90 13.30 -8.52 -14.88
N VAL A 91 12.28 -7.67 -14.77
CA VAL A 91 11.13 -7.66 -15.70
C VAL A 91 11.58 -7.34 -17.12
N VAL A 92 12.41 -6.31 -17.30
CA VAL A 92 12.93 -5.96 -18.63
C VAL A 92 13.79 -7.08 -19.21
N LEU A 93 14.57 -7.77 -18.38
CA LEU A 93 15.45 -8.85 -18.83
C LEU A 93 14.69 -10.14 -19.17
N LEU A 94 13.67 -10.49 -18.39
CA LEU A 94 12.99 -11.79 -18.45
C LEU A 94 11.68 -11.75 -19.26
N THR A 95 11.11 -10.57 -19.49
CA THR A 95 9.88 -10.38 -20.26
C THR A 95 10.14 -9.43 -21.43
N PRO A 96 10.67 -9.93 -22.56
CA PRO A 96 10.87 -9.10 -23.75
C PRO A 96 9.50 -8.67 -24.30
N GLY A 97 9.30 -7.37 -24.44
CA GLY A 97 8.09 -6.75 -24.99
C GLY A 97 8.44 -5.46 -25.73
N ASP A 98 7.46 -4.94 -26.48
CA ASP A 98 7.69 -3.83 -27.43
C ASP A 98 8.13 -2.52 -26.75
N ASP A 99 7.74 -2.29 -25.49
CA ASP A 99 8.07 -1.08 -24.70
C ASP A 99 8.70 -1.39 -23.33
N PRO A 100 10.01 -1.71 -23.26
CA PRO A 100 10.68 -2.11 -22.02
C PRO A 100 10.71 -0.99 -20.97
N LEU A 101 10.86 0.27 -21.39
CA LEU A 101 10.87 1.42 -20.46
C LEU A 101 9.53 1.63 -19.78
N ARG A 102 8.42 1.47 -20.50
CA ARG A 102 7.08 1.59 -19.94
C ARG A 102 6.80 0.47 -18.94
N ALA A 103 7.16 -0.77 -19.28
CA ALA A 103 7.03 -1.91 -18.38
C ALA A 103 7.85 -1.72 -17.10
N PHE A 104 9.11 -1.24 -17.22
CA PHE A 104 9.96 -0.89 -16.09
C PHE A 104 9.31 0.16 -15.18
N LEU A 105 8.85 1.28 -15.74
CA LEU A 105 8.26 2.37 -14.97
C LEU A 105 7.00 1.94 -14.26
N ILE A 106 6.10 1.21 -14.93
CA ILE A 106 4.87 0.69 -14.33
C ILE A 106 5.20 -0.24 -13.17
N TRP A 107 6.14 -1.18 -13.35
CA TRP A 107 6.53 -2.13 -12.32
C TRP A 107 7.16 -1.44 -11.10
N VAL A 108 8.15 -0.58 -11.33
CA VAL A 108 8.84 0.12 -10.25
C VAL A 108 7.86 1.00 -9.48
N LEU A 109 7.02 1.77 -10.16
CA LEU A 109 6.05 2.65 -9.50
C LEU A 109 5.03 1.85 -8.70
N SER A 110 4.47 0.78 -9.26
CA SER A 110 3.47 -0.03 -8.57
C SER A 110 4.04 -0.71 -7.31
N GLU A 111 5.22 -1.33 -7.43
CA GLU A 111 5.86 -2.02 -6.31
C GLU A 111 6.36 -1.03 -5.25
N SER A 112 6.84 0.15 -5.65
CA SER A 112 7.26 1.20 -4.71
C SER A 112 6.08 1.72 -3.89
N ILE A 113 4.94 2.02 -4.55
CA ILE A 113 3.72 2.48 -3.88
C ILE A 113 3.18 1.38 -2.96
N GLY A 114 3.12 0.13 -3.44
CA GLY A 114 2.70 -1.02 -2.65
C GLY A 114 3.58 -1.25 -1.42
N ALA A 115 4.90 -1.13 -1.58
CA ALA A 115 5.85 -1.25 -0.49
C ALA A 115 5.67 -0.13 0.56
N LEU A 116 5.53 1.13 0.14
CA LEU A 116 5.32 2.25 1.06
C LEU A 116 3.99 2.16 1.81
N ALA A 117 2.95 1.64 1.17
CA ALA A 117 1.64 1.47 1.80
C ALA A 117 1.61 0.29 2.79
N LEU A 118 2.19 -0.85 2.42
CA LEU A 118 2.03 -2.11 3.16
C LEU A 118 3.17 -2.42 4.14
N VAL A 119 4.41 -2.01 3.86
CA VAL A 119 5.58 -2.38 4.69
C VAL A 119 5.52 -1.72 6.08
N PRO A 120 5.26 -0.39 6.21
CA PRO A 120 5.16 0.23 7.53
C PRO A 120 4.03 -0.37 8.36
N LEU A 121 2.86 -0.60 7.74
CA LEU A 121 1.72 -1.24 8.37
C LEU A 121 2.09 -2.65 8.88
N GLY A 122 2.70 -3.46 8.02
CA GLY A 122 3.10 -4.82 8.36
C GLY A 122 4.17 -4.89 9.46
N LEU A 123 5.11 -3.93 9.51
CA LEU A 123 6.12 -3.86 10.57
C LEU A 123 5.50 -3.52 11.92
N LEU A 124 4.61 -2.55 11.95
CA LEU A 124 3.95 -2.09 13.17
C LEU A 124 2.89 -3.09 13.71
N PHE A 125 2.42 -4.05 12.89
CA PHE A 125 1.36 -5.01 13.22
C PHE A 125 1.74 -6.05 14.30
N LYS A 126 1.97 -5.69 15.56
CA LYS A 126 2.40 -6.65 16.59
C LYS A 126 1.25 -7.62 16.97
N PRO A 127 1.47 -8.94 17.07
CA PRO A 127 0.43 -9.90 17.51
C PRO A 127 -0.18 -9.57 18.89
N HIS A 128 0.62 -8.97 19.78
CA HIS A 128 0.17 -8.49 21.10
C HIS A 128 -0.81 -7.29 21.03
N TYR A 129 -0.85 -6.53 19.92
CA TYR A 129 -1.84 -5.46 19.72
C TYR A 129 -3.22 -6.04 19.39
N LEU A 130 -3.26 -7.15 18.65
CA LEU A 130 -4.49 -7.91 18.37
C LEU A 130 -5.12 -8.45 19.67
N LEU A 131 -4.28 -8.86 20.62
CA LEU A 131 -4.73 -9.28 21.95
C LEU A 131 -5.21 -8.11 22.82
N ARG A 132 -4.63 -6.91 22.68
CA ARG A 132 -5.09 -5.68 23.39
C ARG A 132 -6.38 -5.12 22.81
N HIS A 133 -6.66 -5.36 21.53
CA HIS A 133 -7.94 -5.05 20.89
C HIS A 133 -9.09 -6.00 21.31
N ARG A 134 -8.88 -6.95 22.24
CA ARG A 134 -10.01 -7.66 22.87
C ARG A 134 -10.95 -6.77 23.68
N ASN A 135 -10.60 -5.51 23.95
CA ASN A 135 -11.52 -4.54 24.53
C ASN A 135 -12.49 -4.03 23.44
N PRO A 136 -13.77 -4.45 23.45
CA PRO A 136 -14.70 -4.18 22.36
C PRO A 136 -14.96 -2.69 22.14
N ARG A 137 -14.79 -1.87 23.18
CA ARG A 137 -14.98 -0.41 23.11
C ARG A 137 -13.95 0.29 22.23
N LEU A 138 -12.66 -0.09 22.35
CA LEU A 138 -11.59 0.56 21.59
C LEU A 138 -11.63 0.15 20.11
N LEU A 139 -11.93 -1.13 19.85
CA LEU A 139 -12.19 -1.61 18.49
C LEU A 139 -13.37 -0.87 17.87
N PHE A 140 -14.49 -0.76 18.59
CA PHE A 140 -15.67 -0.06 18.08
C PHE A 140 -15.37 1.41 17.76
N GLU A 141 -14.60 2.11 18.61
CA GLU A 141 -14.20 3.50 18.35
C GLU A 141 -13.29 3.63 17.11
N SER A 142 -12.32 2.73 16.95
CA SER A 142 -11.46 2.69 15.75
C SER A 142 -12.25 2.35 14.48
N LEU A 143 -13.23 1.46 14.57
CA LEU A 143 -14.03 1.01 13.44
C LEU A 143 -15.08 2.06 13.04
N LEU A 144 -15.63 2.77 14.03
CA LEU A 144 -16.51 3.92 13.82
C LEU A 144 -15.75 5.08 13.18
N THR A 145 -14.56 5.44 13.67
CA THR A 145 -13.73 6.48 13.06
C THR A 145 -13.30 6.11 11.64
N LEU A 146 -12.98 4.84 11.39
CA LEU A 146 -12.73 4.32 10.05
C LEU A 146 -13.98 4.44 9.16
N ALA A 147 -15.16 4.03 9.64
CA ALA A 147 -16.39 4.14 8.87
C ALA A 147 -16.73 5.59 8.52
N ILE A 148 -16.59 6.52 9.48
CA ILE A 148 -16.83 7.95 9.28
C ILE A 148 -15.83 8.55 8.28
N THR A 149 -14.54 8.26 8.43
CA THR A 149 -13.52 8.78 7.49
C THR A 149 -13.71 8.22 6.08
N LEU A 150 -14.11 6.95 5.95
CA LEU A 150 -14.38 6.32 4.67
C LEU A 150 -15.63 6.90 4.00
N THR A 151 -16.73 7.11 4.74
CA THR A 151 -17.95 7.71 4.20
C THR A 151 -17.73 9.18 3.82
N LEU A 152 -17.00 9.95 4.63
CA LEU A 152 -16.64 11.32 4.25
C LEU A 152 -15.71 11.36 3.03
N SER A 153 -14.75 10.44 2.93
CA SER A 153 -13.87 10.36 1.75
C SER A 153 -14.65 9.99 0.48
N TRP A 154 -15.62 9.08 0.60
CA TRP A 154 -16.53 8.71 -0.48
C TRP A 154 -17.44 9.88 -0.89
N LEU A 155 -18.03 10.59 0.06
CA LEU A 155 -18.83 11.79 -0.19
C LEU A 155 -18.01 12.90 -0.85
N SER A 156 -16.76 13.08 -0.41
CA SER A 156 -15.81 14.03 -1.00
C SER A 156 -15.57 13.74 -2.48
N MET A 157 -15.38 12.47 -2.84
CA MET A 157 -15.24 12.03 -4.24
C MET A 157 -16.45 12.36 -5.12
N LEU A 158 -17.66 12.23 -4.58
CA LEU A 158 -18.89 12.42 -5.35
C LEU A 158 -19.30 13.88 -5.48
N TYR A 159 -19.20 14.65 -4.41
CA TYR A 159 -19.87 15.95 -4.28
C TYR A 159 -18.94 17.16 -4.28
N LEU A 160 -17.63 16.99 -4.07
CA LEU A 160 -16.71 18.13 -3.99
C LEU A 160 -15.94 18.35 -5.31
N PRO A 161 -15.69 19.61 -5.69
CA PRO A 161 -14.94 19.93 -6.91
C PRO A 161 -13.46 19.54 -6.83
N TRP A 162 -12.91 19.39 -5.62
CA TRP A 162 -11.50 19.09 -5.32
C TRP A 162 -11.36 17.87 -4.39
N PRO A 163 -11.75 16.66 -4.81
CA PRO A 163 -11.91 15.51 -3.92
C PRO A 163 -10.62 15.14 -3.19
N PHE A 164 -9.45 15.24 -3.85
CA PHE A 164 -8.16 14.89 -3.26
C PHE A 164 -7.75 15.80 -2.11
N THR A 165 -7.99 17.11 -2.22
CA THR A 165 -7.62 18.08 -1.17
C THR A 165 -8.38 17.78 0.13
N PHE A 166 -9.68 17.54 0.03
CA PHE A 166 -10.51 17.20 1.18
C PHE A 166 -10.14 15.85 1.80
N ILE A 167 -9.85 14.85 0.97
CA ILE A 167 -9.37 13.54 1.45
C ILE A 167 -8.07 13.70 2.24
N ILE A 168 -7.11 14.51 1.76
CA ILE A 168 -5.85 14.77 2.48
C ILE A 168 -6.11 15.42 3.85
N VAL A 169 -7.05 16.36 3.95
CA VAL A 169 -7.39 17.00 5.23
C VAL A 169 -8.00 15.99 6.21
N LEU A 170 -8.90 15.12 5.74
CA LEU A 170 -9.50 14.06 6.56
C LEU A 170 -8.46 13.06 7.06
N LEU A 171 -7.50 12.73 6.20
CA LEU A 171 -6.39 11.86 6.52
C LEU A 171 -5.39 12.49 7.49
N MET A 172 -5.13 13.80 7.36
CA MET A 172 -4.33 14.54 8.34
C MET A 172 -5.02 14.56 9.71
N TRP A 173 -6.34 14.80 9.74
CA TRP A 173 -7.12 14.76 10.97
C TRP A 173 -7.05 13.38 11.66
N SER A 174 -7.19 12.30 10.89
CA SER A 174 -7.10 10.95 11.42
C SER A 174 -5.68 10.63 11.95
N ALA A 175 -4.64 11.10 11.25
CA ALA A 175 -3.24 10.93 11.65
C ALA A 175 -2.90 11.58 13.00
N VAL A 176 -3.52 12.73 13.32
CA VAL A 176 -3.28 13.45 14.57
C VAL A 176 -4.01 12.80 15.75
N ARG A 177 -5.24 12.33 15.54
CA ARG A 177 -6.10 11.85 16.63
C ARG A 177 -5.86 10.38 17.00
N LEU A 178 -5.43 9.55 16.04
CA LEU A 178 -5.37 8.10 16.20
C LEU A 178 -3.94 7.60 16.42
N PRO A 179 -3.77 6.47 17.12
CA PRO A 179 -2.47 5.81 17.22
C PRO A 179 -1.98 5.36 15.84
N ARG A 180 -0.66 5.31 15.68
CA ARG A 180 0.05 5.07 14.40
C ARG A 180 -0.53 3.94 13.54
N MET A 181 -0.89 2.81 14.15
CA MET A 181 -1.48 1.67 13.43
C MET A 181 -2.81 1.97 12.78
N GLU A 182 -3.72 2.59 13.53
CA GLU A 182 -5.09 2.88 13.10
C GLU A 182 -5.07 3.92 12.00
N ALA A 183 -4.21 4.94 12.12
CA ALA A 183 -3.96 5.90 11.05
C ALA A 183 -3.52 5.18 9.77
N PHE A 184 -2.47 4.35 9.80
CA PHE A 184 -1.99 3.64 8.60
C PHE A 184 -3.05 2.72 7.98
N LEU A 185 -3.90 2.08 8.80
CA LEU A 185 -5.02 1.28 8.29
C LEU A 185 -6.04 2.15 7.56
N ILE A 186 -6.42 3.29 8.13
CA ILE A 186 -7.35 4.24 7.49
C ILE A 186 -6.75 4.81 6.20
N PHE A 187 -5.46 5.17 6.21
CA PHE A 187 -4.75 5.58 4.99
C PHE A 187 -4.81 4.49 3.92
N LEU A 188 -4.52 3.23 4.27
CA LEU A 188 -4.55 2.14 3.31
C LEU A 188 -5.96 1.90 2.74
N THR A 189 -6.98 1.84 3.59
CA THR A 189 -8.36 1.55 3.16
C THR A 189 -8.94 2.69 2.33
N THR A 190 -8.68 3.94 2.70
CA THR A 190 -9.10 5.11 1.92
C THR A 190 -8.41 5.13 0.56
N VAL A 191 -7.10 4.88 0.48
CA VAL A 191 -6.37 4.81 -0.80
C VAL A 191 -6.89 3.67 -1.68
N MET A 192 -7.19 2.49 -1.11
CA MET A 192 -7.79 1.39 -1.86
C MET A 192 -9.17 1.73 -2.41
N MET A 193 -10.04 2.33 -1.59
CA MET A 193 -11.37 2.78 -2.02
C MET A 193 -11.27 3.84 -3.12
N VAL A 194 -10.39 4.83 -2.94
CA VAL A 194 -10.12 5.89 -3.91
C VAL A 194 -9.64 5.30 -5.24
N SER A 195 -8.72 4.34 -5.19
CA SER A 195 -8.20 3.66 -6.38
C SER A 195 -9.28 2.87 -7.11
N LEU A 196 -10.16 2.19 -6.37
CA LEU A 196 -11.30 1.46 -6.95
C LEU A 196 -12.31 2.40 -7.62
N MET A 197 -12.62 3.54 -6.99
CA MET A 197 -13.51 4.53 -7.59
C MET A 197 -12.93 5.11 -8.89
N MET A 198 -11.63 5.43 -8.90
CA MET A 198 -10.96 5.94 -10.11
C MET A 198 -10.89 4.89 -11.22
N ALA A 199 -10.75 3.61 -10.85
CA ALA A 199 -10.77 2.51 -11.82
C ALA A 199 -12.18 2.27 -12.40
N ALA A 200 -13.23 2.50 -11.61
CA ALA A 200 -14.63 2.38 -12.05
C ALA A 200 -15.06 3.57 -12.93
N ASP A 201 -14.73 4.80 -12.51
CA ASP A 201 -15.10 6.04 -13.20
C ASP A 201 -13.88 6.97 -13.39
N PRO A 202 -13.16 6.88 -14.52
CA PRO A 202 -11.98 7.71 -14.81
C PRO A 202 -12.29 9.22 -14.88
N SER A 203 -13.56 9.58 -15.07
CA SER A 203 -14.04 10.97 -15.09
C SER A 203 -13.87 11.69 -13.74
N LEU A 204 -13.61 10.95 -12.65
CA LEU A 204 -13.26 11.51 -11.33
C LEU A 204 -11.88 12.18 -11.30
N LEU A 205 -10.99 11.86 -12.25
CA LEU A 205 -9.68 12.51 -12.39
C LEU A 205 -9.76 13.90 -13.04
N ALA A 206 -10.86 14.21 -13.74
CA ALA A 206 -11.07 15.51 -14.37
C ALA A 206 -11.42 16.54 -13.29
N THR A 207 -10.38 17.13 -12.70
CA THR A 207 -10.45 18.23 -11.74
C THR A 207 -9.94 19.52 -12.41
N PRO A 208 -10.57 20.67 -12.13
CA PRO A 208 -11.78 20.84 -11.34
C PRO A 208 -13.07 20.54 -12.14
N ARG A 209 -14.10 20.00 -11.47
CA ARG A 209 -15.44 19.90 -12.05
C ARG A 209 -16.04 21.31 -12.13
N THR A 210 -15.84 21.97 -13.26
CA THR A 210 -16.29 23.36 -13.55
C THR A 210 -17.77 23.56 -13.24
N TYR A 211 -18.61 22.55 -13.45
CA TYR A 211 -20.04 22.57 -13.11
C TYR A 211 -20.32 22.66 -11.59
N LEU A 212 -19.49 22.07 -10.73
CA LEU A 212 -19.66 22.17 -9.27
C LEU A 212 -19.07 23.47 -8.71
N MET A 213 -18.02 24.00 -9.35
CA MET A 213 -17.44 25.31 -8.99
C MET A 213 -18.44 26.45 -9.16
N SER A 214 -19.27 26.43 -10.21
CA SER A 214 -20.28 27.47 -10.44
C SER A 214 -21.37 27.50 -9.36
N HIS A 215 -21.58 26.41 -8.62
CA HIS A 215 -22.55 26.31 -7.54
C HIS A 215 -21.95 26.48 -6.14
N MET A 216 -20.62 26.61 -6.01
CA MET A 216 -19.93 26.72 -4.72
C MET A 216 -18.91 27.88 -4.67
N PRO A 217 -19.30 29.14 -5.02
CA PRO A 217 -18.37 30.27 -5.14
C PRO A 217 -17.73 30.72 -3.81
N TRP A 218 -18.14 30.14 -2.69
CA TRP A 218 -17.67 30.46 -1.35
C TRP A 218 -16.43 29.65 -0.91
N LEU A 219 -16.00 28.66 -1.70
CA LEU A 219 -14.77 27.91 -1.44
C LEU A 219 -13.54 28.72 -1.91
N PRO A 220 -12.46 28.83 -1.11
CA PRO A 220 -11.28 29.65 -1.43
C PRO A 220 -10.41 29.08 -2.57
N PHE A 221 -10.84 27.98 -3.19
CA PHE A 221 -10.18 27.33 -4.32
C PHE A 221 -11.03 27.39 -5.61
N CYS A 222 -12.02 28.28 -5.66
CA CYS A 222 -12.83 28.59 -6.84
C CYS A 222 -12.18 29.66 -7.72
#